data_AF-A0A3D3LS92-F1
#
_entry.id   AF-A0A3D3LS92-F1
#
_cell.length_a   1.000
_cell.length_b   1.000
_cell.length_c   1.000
_cell.angle_alpha   90.00
_cell.angle_beta   90.00
_cell.angle_gamma   90.00
#
_symmetry.space_group_name_H-M   'P 1'
#
loop_
_entity.id
_entity.type
_entity.pdbx_description
1 polymer ?
#
loop_
_entity_poly.entity_id
_entity_poly.type
_entity_poly.pdbx_seq_one_letter_code
_entity_poly.pdbx_strand_id
1 'polypeptide(L)'
;MKLVEEGYRIVYEPDAYAEEEPSLNMESEFKRRARIAAGGFQAIVWLKKLLNPFKFGVVTFEYFSHRVLRWAIVPFLLPVVLLFNAVLIYKNPLFYTYILIIQILFYTCSLTGYLLEQK
;
A
#
# COMPACT_ATOMS: atom_id res chain seq x y z
N MET A 1 -3.34 -14.65 -9.85
CA MET A 1 -1.87 -14.71 -9.94
C MET A 1 -1.31 -16.13 -9.90
N LYS A 2 -1.91 -17.11 -9.19
CA LYS A 2 -1.49 -18.52 -9.32
C LYS A 2 -1.56 -19.05 -10.77
N LEU A 3 -2.59 -18.67 -11.52
CA LEU A 3 -2.67 -18.96 -12.97
C LEU A 3 -1.45 -18.41 -13.75
N VAL A 4 -0.93 -17.24 -13.36
CA VAL A 4 0.28 -16.68 -13.99
C VAL A 4 1.53 -17.46 -13.60
N GLU A 5 1.59 -18.00 -12.37
CA GLU A 5 2.65 -18.91 -11.95
C GLU A 5 2.65 -20.22 -12.77
N GLU A 6 1.47 -20.66 -13.21
CA GLU A 6 1.24 -21.82 -14.08
C GLU A 6 1.45 -21.51 -15.58
N GLY A 7 1.70 -20.26 -15.95
CA GLY A 7 2.00 -19.85 -17.34
C GLY A 7 0.81 -19.27 -18.12
N TYR A 8 -0.36 -19.12 -17.49
CA TYR A 8 -1.50 -18.46 -18.12
C TYR A 8 -1.36 -16.93 -18.11
N ARG A 9 -1.98 -16.28 -19.09
CA ARG A 9 -2.08 -14.81 -19.17
C ARG A 9 -3.45 -14.34 -18.68
N ILE A 10 -3.45 -13.27 -17.88
CA ILE A 10 -4.67 -12.59 -17.48
C ILE A 10 -5.02 -11.57 -18.58
N VAL A 11 -6.23 -11.68 -19.13
CA VAL A 11 -6.77 -10.78 -20.16
C VAL A 11 -8.00 -10.10 -19.58
N TYR A 12 -8.13 -8.78 -19.82
CA TYR A 12 -9.29 -8.01 -19.40
C TYR A 12 -10.46 -8.29 -20.33
N GLU A 13 -11.62 -8.60 -19.76
CA GLU A 13 -12.88 -8.85 -20.48
C GLU A 13 -13.87 -7.73 -20.10
N PRO A 14 -14.13 -6.75 -20.98
CA PRO A 14 -14.99 -5.61 -20.67
C PRO A 14 -16.43 -5.99 -20.32
N ASP A 15 -16.94 -7.10 -20.88
CA ASP A 15 -18.33 -7.52 -20.67
C ASP A 15 -18.53 -8.33 -19.38
N ALA A 16 -17.44 -8.69 -18.69
CA ALA A 16 -17.49 -9.40 -17.42
C ALA A 16 -17.59 -8.43 -16.24
N TYR A 17 -18.82 -8.11 -15.80
CA TYR A 17 -19.07 -7.24 -14.65
C TYR A 17 -19.71 -7.99 -13.47
N ALA A 18 -19.49 -7.45 -12.26
CA ALA A 18 -20.11 -7.90 -11.03
C ALA A 18 -20.62 -6.67 -10.26
N GLU A 19 -21.79 -6.79 -9.64
CA GLU A 19 -22.39 -5.74 -8.81
C GLU A 19 -22.42 -6.18 -7.35
N GLU A 20 -22.02 -5.27 -6.45
CA GLU A 20 -22.06 -5.47 -5.00
C GLU A 20 -22.72 -4.27 -4.34
N GLU A 21 -23.51 -4.52 -3.30
CA GLU A 21 -24.08 -3.44 -2.49
C GLU A 21 -22.99 -2.74 -1.66
N PRO A 22 -23.04 -1.40 -1.55
CA PRO A 22 -22.10 -0.66 -0.70
C PRO A 22 -22.32 -1.03 0.77
N SER A 23 -21.23 -1.14 1.55
CA SER A 23 -21.37 -1.41 2.97
C SER A 23 -21.91 -0.16 3.69
N LEU A 24 -22.97 -0.35 4.48
CA LEU A 24 -23.69 0.76 5.12
C LEU A 24 -22.96 1.35 6.33
N ASN A 25 -22.05 0.59 6.96
CA ASN A 25 -21.47 0.94 8.25
C ASN A 25 -19.92 0.94 8.22
N MET A 26 -19.30 1.92 8.87
CA MET A 26 -17.85 2.09 8.94
C MET A 26 -17.13 0.89 9.57
N GLU A 27 -17.72 0.25 10.59
CA GLU A 27 -17.17 -0.96 11.20
C GLU A 27 -17.08 -2.13 10.20
N SER A 28 -18.11 -2.29 9.35
CA SER A 28 -18.14 -3.34 8.33
C SER A 28 -17.09 -3.09 7.24
N GLU A 29 -16.90 -1.82 6.86
CA GLU A 29 -15.84 -1.38 5.95
C GLU A 29 -14.45 -1.63 6.53
N PHE A 30 -14.24 -1.30 7.81
CA PHE A 30 -12.98 -1.55 8.49
C PHE A 30 -12.66 -3.05 8.52
N LYS A 31 -13.62 -3.90 8.93
CA LYS A 31 -13.45 -5.36 8.92
C LYS A 31 -13.12 -5.88 7.52
N ARG A 32 -13.78 -5.35 6.48
CA ARG A 32 -13.51 -5.69 5.08
C ARG A 32 -12.08 -5.31 4.69
N ARG A 33 -11.65 -4.06 4.95
CA ARG A 33 -10.30 -3.57 4.66
C ARG A 33 -9.22 -4.34 5.42
N ALA A 34 -9.44 -4.63 6.69
CA ALA A 34 -8.52 -5.43 7.51
C ALA A 34 -8.34 -6.84 6.93
N ARG A 35 -9.44 -7.49 6.52
CA ARG A 35 -9.39 -8.80 5.84
C ARG A 35 -8.64 -8.73 4.51
N ILE A 36 -8.90 -7.70 3.71
CA ILE A 36 -8.20 -7.48 2.42
C ILE A 36 -6.69 -7.29 2.65
N ALA A 37 -6.31 -6.50 3.65
CA ALA A 37 -4.91 -6.28 4.00
C ALA A 37 -4.23 -7.58 4.44
N ALA A 38 -4.86 -8.35 5.34
CA ALA A 38 -4.37 -9.65 5.77
C ALA A 38 -4.23 -10.63 4.59
N GLY A 39 -5.24 -10.69 3.70
CA GLY A 39 -5.18 -11.47 2.48
C GLY A 39 -4.06 -11.02 1.53
N GLY A 40 -3.76 -9.72 1.50
CA GLY A 40 -2.61 -9.16 0.80
C GLY A 40 -1.28 -9.74 1.31
N PHE A 41 -1.06 -9.75 2.63
CA PHE A 41 0.14 -10.34 3.24
C PHE A 41 0.22 -11.85 3.01
N GLN A 42 -0.89 -12.58 3.13
CA GLN A 42 -0.93 -14.01 2.83
C GLN A 42 -0.58 -14.30 1.36
N ALA A 43 -1.10 -13.50 0.44
CA ALA A 43 -0.79 -13.61 -0.99
C ALA A 43 0.70 -13.40 -1.27
N ILE A 44 1.38 -12.50 -0.54
CA ILE A 44 2.84 -12.28 -0.65
C ILE A 44 3.59 -13.59 -0.41
N VAL A 45 3.24 -14.30 0.65
CA VAL A 45 3.87 -15.58 1.02
C VAL A 45 3.54 -16.68 0.00
N TRP A 46 2.27 -16.80 -0.39
CA TRP A 46 1.82 -17.86 -1.31
C TRP A 46 2.39 -17.71 -2.72
N LEU A 47 2.59 -16.48 -3.19
CA LEU A 47 3.04 -16.18 -4.55
C LEU A 47 4.55 -15.85 -4.60
N LYS A 48 5.33 -16.28 -3.60
CA LYS A 48 6.77 -16.01 -3.53
C LYS A 48 7.55 -16.43 -4.79
N LYS A 49 7.08 -17.44 -5.54
CA LYS A 49 7.74 -17.87 -6.78
C LYS A 49 7.70 -16.80 -7.88
N LEU A 50 6.67 -15.95 -7.90
CA LEU A 50 6.56 -14.83 -8.85
C LEU A 50 7.63 -13.76 -8.63
N LEU A 51 8.40 -13.83 -7.53
CA LEU A 51 9.53 -12.92 -7.26
C LEU A 51 10.80 -13.29 -8.01
N ASN A 52 10.80 -14.34 -8.85
CA ASN A 52 11.95 -14.69 -9.68
C ASN A 52 11.94 -13.90 -11.02
N PRO A 53 12.78 -12.87 -11.17
CA PRO A 53 12.77 -12.01 -12.36
C PRO A 53 13.21 -12.76 -13.62
N PHE A 54 14.03 -13.81 -13.50
CA PHE A 54 14.48 -14.61 -14.63
C PHE A 54 13.38 -15.49 -15.22
N LYS A 55 12.35 -15.82 -14.44
CA LYS A 55 11.23 -16.65 -14.88
C LYS A 55 10.02 -15.83 -15.33
N PHE A 56 9.73 -14.72 -14.66
CA PHE A 56 8.48 -13.98 -14.85
C PHE A 56 8.67 -12.52 -15.33
N GLY A 57 9.91 -12.02 -15.45
CA GLY A 57 10.23 -10.75 -16.09
C GLY A 57 9.41 -9.56 -15.57
N VAL A 58 8.62 -8.94 -16.45
CA VAL A 58 7.77 -7.77 -16.15
C VAL A 58 6.75 -8.07 -15.05
N VAL A 59 6.19 -9.28 -15.01
CA VAL A 59 5.23 -9.68 -13.96
C VAL A 59 5.87 -9.63 -12.59
N THR A 60 7.15 -10.03 -12.46
CA THR A 60 7.88 -9.90 -11.19
C THR A 60 7.99 -8.44 -10.77
N PHE A 61 8.32 -7.55 -11.70
CA PHE A 61 8.43 -6.11 -11.40
C PHE A 61 7.10 -5.52 -10.94
N GLU A 62 6.01 -5.77 -11.68
CA GLU A 62 4.67 -5.28 -11.33
C GLU A 62 4.23 -5.81 -9.97
N TYR A 63 4.38 -7.12 -9.74
CA TYR A 63 3.99 -7.77 -8.51
C TYR A 63 4.80 -7.25 -7.31
N PHE A 64 6.12 -7.15 -7.45
CA PHE A 64 7.00 -6.68 -6.39
C PHE A 64 6.74 -5.21 -6.04
N SER A 65 6.68 -4.33 -7.04
CA SER A 65 6.51 -2.89 -6.81
C SER A 65 5.11 -2.52 -6.32
N HIS A 66 4.06 -2.95 -7.02
CA HIS A 66 2.69 -2.52 -6.72
C HIS A 66 2.03 -3.31 -5.61
N ARG A 67 2.50 -4.53 -5.32
CA ARG A 67 1.91 -5.37 -4.28
C ARG A 67 2.84 -5.53 -3.08
N VAL A 68 4.04 -6.04 -3.26
CA VAL A 68 4.92 -6.33 -2.12
C VAL A 68 5.38 -5.05 -1.44
N LEU A 69 6.07 -4.15 -2.15
CA LEU A 69 6.59 -2.91 -1.57
C LEU A 69 5.47 -2.04 -1.01
N ARG A 70 4.42 -1.82 -1.80
CA ARG A 70 3.30 -0.96 -1.45
C ARG A 70 2.61 -1.38 -0.15
N TRP A 71 2.37 -2.67 0.05
CA TRP A 71 1.63 -3.16 1.22
C TRP A 71 2.54 -3.46 2.42
N ALA A 72 3.73 -4.02 2.18
CA ALA A 72 4.58 -4.51 3.26
C ALA A 72 5.65 -3.51 3.71
N ILE A 73 6.04 -2.54 2.87
CA ILE A 73 7.19 -1.68 3.16
C ILE A 73 6.79 -0.21 3.30
N VAL A 74 6.01 0.32 2.35
CA VAL A 74 5.66 1.75 2.31
C VAL A 74 5.06 2.30 3.62
N PRO A 75 4.14 1.61 4.33
CA PRO A 75 3.60 2.13 5.59
C PRO A 75 4.67 2.39 6.64
N PHE A 76 5.69 1.54 6.71
CA PHE A 76 6.81 1.68 7.65
C PHE A 76 7.83 2.73 7.21
N LEU A 77 7.89 3.06 5.91
CA LEU A 77 8.75 4.12 5.42
C LEU A 77 8.23 5.52 5.76
N LEU A 78 6.93 5.71 6.00
CA LEU A 78 6.36 7.01 6.36
C LEU A 78 7.01 7.65 7.61
N PRO A 79 7.16 6.96 8.76
CA PRO A 79 7.90 7.51 9.90
C PRO A 79 9.40 7.64 9.61
N VAL A 80 9.99 6.74 8.82
CA VAL A 80 11.41 6.82 8.45
C VAL A 80 11.70 8.08 7.62
N VAL A 81 10.82 8.43 6.68
CA VAL A 81 10.93 9.65 5.88
C VAL A 81 10.85 10.90 6.77
N LEU A 82 9.99 10.89 7.81
CA LEU A 82 9.93 11.98 8.79
C LEU A 82 11.27 12.18 9.52
N LEU A 83 11.89 11.07 9.96
CA LEU A 83 13.20 11.11 10.61
C LEU A 83 14.28 11.62 9.67
N PHE A 84 14.32 11.14 8.42
CA PHE A 84 15.28 11.63 7.44
C PHE A 84 15.10 13.11 7.14
N ASN A 85 13.86 13.58 7.02
CA ASN A 85 13.56 14.98 6.80
C ASN A 85 14.12 15.85 7.95
N ALA A 86 13.93 15.43 9.20
CA ALA A 86 14.48 16.12 10.36
C ALA A 86 16.02 16.20 10.35
N VAL A 87 16.71 15.13 9.92
CA VAL A 87 18.18 15.13 9.78
C VAL A 87 18.65 16.00 8.61
N LEU A 88 17.89 16.05 7.51
CA LEU A 88 18.29 16.80 6.32
C LEU A 88 18.18 18.33 6.48
N ILE A 89 17.50 18.82 7.52
CA ILE A 89 17.47 20.25 7.89
C ILE A 89 18.89 20.81 8.04
N TYR A 90 19.84 20.05 8.58
CA TYR A 90 21.23 20.53 8.73
C TYR A 90 21.94 20.83 7.41
N LYS A 91 21.46 20.27 6.27
CA LYS A 91 22.05 20.50 4.94
C LYS A 91 21.39 21.64 4.18
N ASN A 92 20.06 21.75 4.25
CA ASN A 92 19.32 22.84 3.62
C ASN A 92 18.14 23.24 4.54
N PRO A 93 18.38 24.14 5.51
CA PRO A 93 17.41 24.42 6.56
C PRO A 93 16.07 24.89 6.02
N LEU A 94 16.07 25.87 5.12
CA LEU A 94 14.83 26.46 4.62
C LEU A 94 13.94 25.41 3.93
N PHE A 95 14.49 24.66 2.98
CA PHE A 95 13.72 23.71 2.19
C PHE A 95 13.16 22.56 3.04
N TYR A 96 14.00 21.91 3.85
CA TYR A 96 13.56 20.76 4.65
C TYR A 96 12.67 21.16 5.81
N THR A 97 12.81 22.37 6.37
CA THR A 97 11.86 22.90 7.36
C THR A 97 10.46 23.06 6.76
N TYR A 98 10.32 23.61 5.55
CA TYR A 98 9.01 23.71 4.89
C TYR A 98 8.37 22.34 4.66
N ILE A 99 9.14 21.37 4.16
CA ILE A 99 8.63 20.00 3.95
C ILE A 99 8.23 19.37 5.29
N LEU A 100 9.03 19.54 6.35
CA LEU A 100 8.72 19.00 7.67
C LEU A 100 7.42 19.57 8.23
N ILE A 101 7.16 20.87 8.08
CA ILE A 101 5.89 21.50 8.49
C ILE A 101 4.71 20.85 7.77
N ILE A 102 4.78 20.72 6.44
CA ILE A 102 3.73 20.08 5.64
C ILE A 102 3.51 18.63 6.10
N GLN A 103 4.59 17.90 6.35
CA GLN A 103 4.53 16.51 6.78
C GLN A 103 3.88 16.36 8.16
N ILE A 104 4.22 17.24 9.12
CA ILE A 104 3.60 17.27 10.45
C ILE A 104 2.10 17.59 10.32
N LEU A 105 1.73 18.62 9.54
CA LEU A 105 0.33 18.98 9.31
C LEU A 105 -0.46 17.81 8.70
N PHE A 106 0.10 17.11 7.72
CA PHE A 106 -0.54 15.95 7.12
C PHE A 106 -0.75 14.83 8.15
N TYR A 107 0.25 14.53 8.98
CA TYR A 107 0.13 13.49 10.01
C TYR A 107 -0.84 13.87 11.14
N THR A 108 -0.90 15.14 11.54
CA THR A 108 -1.88 15.61 12.54
C THR A 108 -3.31 15.56 11.99
N CYS A 109 -3.53 15.93 10.72
CA CYS A 109 -4.81 15.76 10.04
C CYS A 109 -5.24 14.29 9.99
N SER A 110 -4.31 13.38 9.65
CA SER A 110 -4.61 11.94 9.65
C SER A 110 -4.96 11.41 11.03
N LEU A 111 -4.23 11.83 12.07
CA LEU A 111 -4.47 11.38 13.45
C LEU A 111 -5.80 11.91 13.99
N THR A 112 -6.11 13.18 13.74
CA THR A 112 -7.38 13.79 14.16
C THR A 112 -8.57 13.13 13.47
N GLY A 113 -8.46 12.82 12.18
CA GLY A 113 -9.48 12.04 11.46
C GLY A 113 -9.74 10.68 12.11
N TYR A 114 -8.67 9.95 12.46
CA TYR A 114 -8.78 8.67 13.17
C TYR A 114 -9.43 8.80 14.55
N LEU A 115 -9.06 9.83 15.33
CA LEU A 115 -9.65 10.04 16.66
C LEU A 115 -11.13 10.45 16.59
N LEU A 116 -11.54 11.15 15.53
CA LEU A 116 -12.94 11.50 15.29
C LEU A 116 -13.77 10.29 14.84
N GLU A 117 -13.18 9.37 14.08
CA GLU A 117 -13.83 8.11 13.70
C GLU A 117 -14.11 7.20 14.91
N GLN A 118 -13.28 7.26 15.96
CA GLN A 118 -13.44 6.44 17.16
C GLN A 118 -14.44 6.98 18.19
N LYS A 119 -14.94 8.21 18.01
CA LYS A 119 -15.93 8.84 18.89
C LYS A 119 -17.34 8.65 18.35
#